data_AF-Q01UR0-F1
#
_entry.id   AF-Q01UR0-F1
#
_cell.length_a   1.000
_cell.length_b   1.000
_cell.length_c   1.000
_cell.angle_alpha   90.00
_cell.angle_beta   90.00
_cell.angle_gamma   90.00
#
_symmetry.space_group_name_H-M   'P 1'
#
loop_
_entity.id
_entity.type
_entity.pdbx_description
1 polymer ?
#
loop_
_entity_poly.entity_id
_entity_poly.type
_entity_poly.pdbx_seq_one_letter_code
_entity_poly.pdbx_strand_id
1 'polypeptide(L)' 'MICTGANQRQIQAIAEEVGLQLKHKARELANSVEGYTQGEWVLADYGDLVIHIFTPKSRDYYDLERLWRGAKAVPIPAE' A
#
# COMPACT_ATOMS: atom_id res chain seq x y z
N MET A 1 -4.32 4.05 2.19
CA MET A 1 -3.34 3.57 3.20
C MET A 1 -1.93 3.74 2.64
N ILE A 2 -0.95 4.15 3.45
CA ILE A 2 0.45 4.30 3.02
C ILE A 2 1.34 3.49 3.97
N CYS A 3 2.23 2.67 3.43
CA CYS A 3 3.22 1.94 4.22
C CYS A 3 4.59 1.88 3.50
N THR A 4 5.61 1.46 4.24
CA THR A 4 6.99 1.40 3.76
C THR A 4 7.59 0.02 4.00
N GLY A 5 8.16 -0.57 2.95
CA GLY A 5 9.04 -1.73 3.05
C GLY A 5 10.50 -1.32 2.88
N ALA A 6 11.41 -2.02 3.55
CA ALA A 6 12.85 -1.71 3.56
C ALA A 6 13.55 -2.03 2.23
N ASN A 7 12.99 -2.93 1.42
CA ASN A 7 13.54 -3.31 0.11
C ASN A 7 12.45 -3.88 -0.81
N GLN A 8 12.79 -4.06 -2.08
CA GLN A 8 11.90 -4.57 -3.13
C GLN A 8 11.19 -5.87 -2.74
N ARG A 9 11.93 -6.83 -2.17
CA ARG A 9 11.39 -8.14 -1.77
C ARG A 9 10.36 -8.00 -0.65
N GLN A 10 10.61 -7.12 0.32
CA GLN A 10 9.66 -6.85 1.39
C GLN A 10 8.41 -6.14 0.85
N ILE A 11 8.57 -5.21 -0.10
CA ILE A 11 7.44 -4.50 -0.72
C ILE A 11 6.51 -5.48 -1.46
N GLN A 12 7.08 -6.40 -2.24
CA GLN A 12 6.33 -7.45 -2.92
C GLN A 12 5.63 -8.38 -1.92
N ALA A 13 6.35 -8.81 -0.86
CA ALA A 13 5.76 -9.64 0.19
C ALA A 13 4.59 -8.96 0.92
N ILE A 14 4.69 -7.65 1.19
CA ILE A 14 3.58 -6.88 1.79
C ILE A 14 2.39 -6.84 0.83
N ALA A 15 2.62 -6.57 -0.46
CA ALA A 15 1.56 -6.51 -1.46
C ALA A 15 0.83 -7.85 -1.61
N GLU A 16 1.59 -8.95 -1.64
CA GLU A 16 1.06 -10.31 -1.71
C GLU A 16 0.23 -10.65 -0.46
N GLU A 17 0.77 -10.40 0.73
CA GLU A 17 0.09 -10.73 1.98
C GLU A 17 -1.21 -9.93 2.14
N VAL A 18 -1.20 -8.64 1.79
CA VAL A 18 -2.42 -7.82 1.78
C VAL A 18 -3.46 -8.40 0.83
N GLY A 19 -3.05 -8.77 -0.39
CA GLY A 19 -3.94 -9.40 -1.36
C GLY A 19 -4.52 -10.73 -0.86
N LEU A 20 -3.68 -11.55 -0.22
CA LEU A 20 -4.07 -12.83 0.37
C LEU A 20 -5.10 -12.62 1.49
N GLN A 21 -4.84 -11.70 2.43
CA GLN A 21 -5.72 -11.42 3.55
C GLN A 21 -7.07 -10.84 3.10
N LEU A 22 -7.08 -9.90 2.16
CA LEU A 22 -8.32 -9.32 1.63
C LEU A 22 -9.16 -10.36 0.89
N LYS A 23 -8.52 -11.24 0.11
CA LYS A 23 -9.21 -12.36 -0.52
C LYS A 23 -9.84 -13.31 0.49
N HIS A 24 -9.12 -13.67 1.57
CA HIS A 24 -9.63 -14.63 2.55
C HIS A 24 -10.66 -14.05 3.51
N LYS A 25 -10.45 -12.83 4.00
CA LYS A 25 -11.29 -12.21 5.04
C LYS A 25 -12.46 -11.40 4.47
N ALA A 26 -12.24 -10.70 3.35
CA ALA A 26 -13.23 -9.81 2.75
C ALA A 26 -13.82 -10.34 1.43
N ARG A 27 -13.23 -11.39 0.84
CA ARG A 27 -13.57 -11.90 -0.50
C ARG A 27 -13.36 -10.87 -1.62
N GLU A 28 -12.46 -9.92 -1.39
CA GLU A 28 -12.12 -8.86 -2.33
C GLU A 28 -10.83 -9.17 -3.09
N LEU A 29 -10.79 -8.77 -4.36
CA LEU A 29 -9.60 -8.81 -5.21
C LEU A 29 -9.24 -7.38 -5.62
N ALA A 30 -7.96 -7.12 -5.84
CA ALA A 30 -7.54 -5.83 -6.35
C ALA A 30 -8.09 -5.62 -7.77
N ASN A 31 -8.67 -4.46 -8.03
CA ASN A 31 -9.05 -4.01 -9.37
C ASN A 31 -7.82 -3.86 -10.26
N SER A 32 -6.73 -3.32 -9.69
CA SER A 32 -5.44 -3.20 -10.35
C SER A 32 -4.30 -3.23 -9.33
N VAL A 33 -3.14 -3.71 -9.79
CA VAL A 33 -1.88 -3.66 -9.05
C VAL A 33 -0.79 -3.15 -9.99
N GLU A 34 -0.23 -1.99 -9.68
CA GLU A 34 0.78 -1.30 -10.49
C GLU A 34 2.13 -1.27 -9.79
N GLY A 35 3.22 -1.29 -10.56
CA GLY A 35 4.59 -1.14 -10.05
C GLY A 35 5.16 -2.33 -9.28
N TYR A 36 4.44 -3.46 -9.20
CA TYR A 36 4.84 -4.67 -8.46
C TYR A 36 6.22 -5.21 -8.89
N THR A 37 6.49 -5.27 -10.19
CA THR A 37 7.75 -5.81 -10.72
C THR A 37 8.95 -4.93 -10.35
N GLN A 38 8.83 -3.62 -10.47
CA GLN A 38 9.90 -2.68 -10.05
C GLN A 38 10.06 -2.69 -8.53
N GLY A 39 8.95 -2.76 -7.80
CA GLY A 39 8.90 -2.81 -6.34
C GLY A 39 9.58 -1.64 -5.64
N GLU A 40 9.67 -0.48 -6.30
CA GLU A 40 10.01 0.79 -5.65
C GLU A 40 8.77 1.49 -5.07
N TRP A 41 7.65 1.38 -5.79
CA TRP A 41 6.34 1.84 -5.38
C TRP A 41 5.30 0.89 -5.97
N VAL A 42 4.54 0.24 -5.10
CA VAL A 42 3.38 -0.57 -5.50
C VAL A 42 2.12 0.17 -5.13
N LEU A 43 1.21 0.26 -6.10
CA LEU A 43 -0.15 0.75 -5.90
C LEU A 43 -1.11 -0.41 -6.09
N ALA A 44 -1.90 -0.72 -5.06
CA ALA A 44 -2.98 -1.70 -5.13
C ALA A 44 -4.32 -0.97 -4.94
N ASP A 45 -5.19 -1.07 -5.94
CA ASP A 45 -6.49 -0.41 -5.99
C ASP A 45 -7.61 -1.43 -5.74
N TYR A 46 -8.45 -1.19 -4.73
CA TYR A 46 -9.65 -1.97 -4.41
C TYR A 46 -10.94 -1.15 -4.56
N GLY A 47 -10.89 0.00 -5.24
CA GLY A 47 -12.02 0.91 -5.42
C GLY A 47 -12.20 1.85 -4.23
N ASP A 48 -12.74 1.35 -3.12
CA ASP A 48 -12.97 2.14 -1.90
C ASP A 48 -11.69 2.34 -1.07
N LEU A 49 -10.67 1.53 -1.33
CA LEU A 49 -9.39 1.56 -0.64
C LEU A 49 -8.24 1.46 -1.64
N VAL A 50 -7.35 2.44 -1.59
CA VAL A 50 -6.08 2.41 -2.32
C VAL A 50 -4.92 2.26 -1.33
N ILE A 51 -4.01 1.35 -1.63
CA ILE A 51 -2.86 1.01 -0.79
C ILE A 51 -1.59 1.38 -1.55
N HIS A 52 -0.77 2.24 -0.94
CA HIS A 52 0.54 2.61 -1.47
C HIS A 52 1.64 1.98 -0.60
N ILE A 53 2.50 1.18 -1.22
CA ILE A 53 3.62 0.51 -0.56
C ILE A 53 4.91 1.05 -1.20
N PHE A 54 5.71 1.77 -0.41
CA PHE A 54 6.90 2.46 -0.88
C PHE A 54 8.20 1.84 -0.34
N THR A 55 9.30 2.05 -1.05
CA THR A 55 10.63 2.08 -0.43
C THR A 55 10.79 3.37 0.39
N PRO A 56 11.77 3.46 1.31
CA PRO A 56 12.01 4.73 2.03
C PRO A 56 12.32 5.87 1.05
N LYS A 57 13.17 5.60 0.05
CA LYS A 57 13.58 6.59 -0.96
C LYS A 57 12.40 7.10 -1.79
N SER A 58 11.51 6.20 -2.24
CA SER A 58 10.35 6.61 -3.05
C SER A 58 9.31 7.35 -2.21
N ARG A 59 9.09 6.96 -0.95
CA ARG A 59 8.20 7.68 -0.04
C ARG A 59 8.66 9.12 0.18
N ASP A 60 9.95 9.32 0.43
CA ASP A 60 10.54 10.65 0.61
C ASP A 60 10.47 11.49 -0.67
N TYR A 61 10.67 10.88 -1.83
CA TYR A 61 10.62 11.57 -3.12
C TYR A 61 9.20 12.03 -3.49
N TYR A 62 8.21 11.16 -3.33
CA TYR A 62 6.82 11.46 -3.69
C TYR A 62 6.07 12.25 -2.62
N ASP A 63 6.42 12.09 -1.33
CA ASP A 63 5.86 12.82 -0.18
C ASP A 63 4.33 12.94 -0.25
N LEU A 64 3.65 11.82 -0.48
CA LEU A 64 2.18 11.81 -0.58
C LEU A 64 1.54 12.26 0.74
N GLU A 65 2.20 12.05 1.87
CA GLU A 65 1.76 12.59 3.15
C GLU A 65 1.55 14.10 3.09
N ARG A 66 2.40 14.85 2.38
CA ARG A 66 2.23 16.29 2.19
C ARG A 66 0.97 16.63 1.41
N LEU A 67 0.62 15.85 0.39
CA LEU A 67 -0.61 16.05 -0.38
C LEU A 67 -1.85 15.80 0.49
N TRP A 68 -1.79 14.78 1.35
CA TRP A 68 -2.94 14.33 2.16
C TRP A 68 -3.01 14.96 3.56
N ARG A 69 -2.20 15.97 3.89
CA ARG A 69 -2.16 16.57 5.25
C ARG A 69 -3.50 17.09 5.76
N GLY A 70 -4.39 17.52 4.86
CA GLY A 70 -5.73 18.01 5.21
C GLY A 70 -6.76 16.89 5.41
N ALA A 71 -6.44 15.64 5.09
CA ALA A 71 -7.36 14.52 5.25
C ALA A 71 -7.43 14.06 6.71
N LYS A 72 -8.62 13.61 7.12
CA LYS A 72 -8.82 13.03 8.46
C LYS A 72 -8.07 11.69 8.55
N ALA A 73 -7.13 11.59 9.48
CA ALA A 73 -6.50 10.32 9.82
C ALA A 73 -7.54 9.38 10.46
N VAL A 74 -7.65 8.16 9.92
CA VAL A 74 -8.51 7.12 10.48
C VAL A 74 -7.65 6.25 11.40
N PRO A 75 -7.89 6.26 12.73
CA PRO A 75 -7.12 5.41 13.65
C PRO A 75 -7.46 3.94 13.38
N ILE A 76 -6.42 3.11 13.28
CA ILE A 76 -6.58 1.66 13.17
C ILE A 76 -6.59 1.10 14.61
N PRO A 77 -7.62 0.32 15.00
CA PRO A 77 -7.63 -0.33 16.31
C PRO A 77 -6.38 -1.20 16.50
N ALA A 78 -5.86 -1.24 17.73
CA ALA A 78 -4.88 -2.26 18.09
C ALA A 78 -5.57 -3.64 18.04
N GLU A 79 -4.89 -4.65 17.48
CA GLU A 79 -5.35 -6.05 17.51
C GLU A 79 -5.46 -6.59 18.94
#